data_AF-A0A8C2BMH0-F1
#
_entry.id   AF-A0A8C2BMH0-F1
#
_cell.length_a   1.000
_cell.length_b   1.000
_cell.length_c   1.000
_cell.angle_alpha   90.00
_cell.angle_beta   90.00
_cell.angle_gamma   90.00
#
_symmetry.space_group_name_H-M   'P 1'
#
loop_
_entity.id
_entity.type
_entity.pdbx_description
1 polymer ?
#
loop_
_entity_poly.entity_id
_entity_poly.type
_entity_poly.pdbx_seq_one_letter_code
_entity_poly.pdbx_strand_id
1 'polypeptide(L)'
;MNNCSQQLYVESQVSRDLMTHLCENPARTLKHPSDILIESLILGKDLCRQRMAVQTSERGDRSEVFHPSHTSRINSVSSQFSDGPMQSPSARSSTSSWSEEPSQTNMDISTGHMILSYMEDHLQNKDRLDKEWEALCSYQAEPAACAVGQEEQNVQRNRPHGVLVYDHSRVILKPENNQSRSDYINASPIMDHDPRNPAYISAQASLPSTVADFWQMVWESGCVVIVMLTPLAENGIKQCHQYWPDEGSDLYHIYEVNLVSEHIWCDDFLVRSFYLKNVQTNETRTVTQFHFLSWMDQNVPESARTMLDFRRKVNKCYRGRSCPIIVHCSDGAGRSGTYILIDMVLNKMAKGAKEIDIAATLEHLRDQRPGMVQTKEQFEFALTAVAEEVNAILKALPQ
;
A
#
# COMPACT_ATOMS: atom_id res chain seq x y z
N MET A 1 -13.92 32.50 -12.60
CA MET A 1 -12.72 32.03 -13.32
C MET A 1 -11.40 32.71 -12.89
N ASN A 2 -11.31 33.44 -11.76
CA ASN A 2 -10.06 34.10 -11.35
C ASN A 2 -9.29 33.44 -10.18
N ASN A 3 -9.85 32.45 -9.48
CA ASN A 3 -9.13 31.79 -8.36
C ASN A 3 -8.16 30.67 -8.80
N CYS A 4 -8.44 29.97 -9.92
CA CYS A 4 -7.59 28.88 -10.42
C CYS A 4 -6.25 29.41 -10.96
N SER A 5 -6.27 30.57 -11.64
CA SER A 5 -5.07 31.21 -12.17
C SER A 5 -4.18 31.82 -11.08
N GLN A 6 -4.77 32.29 -9.96
CA GLN A 6 -4.02 32.76 -8.80
C GLN A 6 -3.38 31.60 -8.02
N GLN A 7 -4.04 30.44 -7.94
CA GLN A 7 -3.51 29.25 -7.28
C GLN A 7 -2.32 28.63 -8.05
N LEU A 8 -2.42 28.55 -9.38
CA LEU A 8 -1.31 28.13 -10.26
C LEU A 8 -0.13 29.12 -10.25
N TYR A 9 -0.39 30.43 -10.10
CA TYR A 9 0.65 31.43 -9.96
C TYR A 9 1.39 31.32 -8.61
N VAL A 10 0.65 31.03 -7.53
CA VAL A 10 1.22 30.83 -6.18
C VAL A 10 2.05 29.54 -6.11
N GLU A 11 1.61 28.45 -6.75
CA GLU A 11 2.38 27.19 -6.85
C GLU A 11 3.66 27.35 -7.68
N SER A 12 3.61 28.12 -8.78
CA SER A 12 4.79 28.50 -9.58
C SER A 12 5.79 29.34 -8.76
N GLN A 13 5.30 30.26 -7.92
CA GLN A 13 6.16 31.17 -7.17
C GLN A 13 6.83 30.47 -5.97
N VAL A 14 6.12 29.58 -5.26
CA VAL A 14 6.71 28.75 -4.19
C VAL A 14 7.85 27.87 -4.73
N SER A 15 7.69 27.34 -5.94
CA SER A 15 8.73 26.54 -6.60
C SER A 15 9.94 27.38 -7.01
N ARG A 16 9.74 28.64 -7.45
CA ARG A 16 10.83 29.58 -7.78
C ARG A 16 11.58 30.09 -6.55
N ASP A 17 10.85 30.40 -5.47
CA ASP A 17 11.46 30.92 -4.24
C ASP A 17 12.26 29.82 -3.53
N LEU A 18 11.80 28.56 -3.56
CA LEU A 18 12.53 27.37 -3.10
C LEU A 18 13.83 27.17 -3.89
N MET A 19 13.81 27.34 -5.21
CA MET A 19 14.99 27.20 -6.07
C MET A 19 15.97 28.36 -5.91
N THR A 20 15.48 29.59 -5.68
CA THR A 20 16.34 30.76 -5.46
C THR A 20 17.07 30.68 -4.11
N HIS A 21 16.40 30.22 -3.06
CA HIS A 21 16.99 30.08 -1.73
C HIS A 21 18.05 28.97 -1.66
N LEU A 22 17.87 27.88 -2.43
CA LEU A 22 18.87 26.81 -2.58
C LEU A 22 20.09 27.25 -3.41
N CYS A 23 19.94 28.21 -4.32
CA CYS A 23 21.05 28.78 -5.11
C CYS A 23 21.88 29.82 -4.34
N GLU A 24 21.30 30.54 -3.38
CA GLU A 24 21.98 31.65 -2.69
C GLU A 24 22.80 31.23 -1.45
N ASN A 25 22.69 29.99 -0.96
CA ASN A 25 23.44 29.51 0.22
C ASN A 25 24.17 28.17 -0.01
N PRO A 26 25.30 28.15 -0.75
CA PRO A 26 26.02 26.91 -1.07
C PRO A 26 26.91 26.36 0.06
N ALA A 27 26.71 26.75 1.32
CA ALA A 27 27.62 26.37 2.40
C ALA A 27 26.92 26.08 3.73
N ARG A 28 26.20 24.95 3.80
CA ARG A 28 26.16 24.12 5.01
C ARG A 28 26.36 22.67 4.60
N THR A 29 27.43 22.08 5.13
CA THR A 29 27.94 20.74 4.83
C THR A 29 26.94 19.67 5.27
N LEU A 30 25.96 19.34 4.43
CA LEU A 30 25.10 18.16 4.58
C LEU A 30 25.71 17.01 3.78
N LYS A 31 26.07 15.93 4.48
CA LYS A 31 26.89 14.83 3.93
C LYS A 31 26.10 13.73 3.22
N HIS A 32 24.76 13.78 3.16
CA HIS A 32 23.99 12.77 2.43
C HIS A 32 22.71 13.31 1.74
N PRO A 33 22.33 12.76 0.57
CA PRO A 33 21.13 13.17 -0.17
C PRO A 33 19.80 12.98 0.59
N SER A 34 19.77 12.09 1.59
CA SER A 34 18.61 11.84 2.45
C SER A 34 18.28 13.01 3.38
N ASP A 35 19.29 13.78 3.78
CA ASP A 35 19.11 14.89 4.73
C ASP A 35 18.43 16.09 4.05
N ILE A 36 18.69 16.27 2.75
CA ILE A 36 18.10 17.33 1.91
C ILE A 36 16.59 17.07 1.68
N LEU A 37 16.18 15.81 1.52
CA LEU A 37 14.78 15.40 1.38
C LEU A 37 13.99 15.58 2.69
N ILE A 38 14.62 15.31 3.83
CA ILE A 38 14.01 15.46 5.15
C ILE A 38 13.83 16.95 5.49
N GLU A 39 14.83 17.79 5.26
CA GLU A 39 14.69 19.24 5.47
C GLU A 39 13.65 19.88 4.53
N SER A 40 13.57 19.46 3.27
CA SER A 40 12.57 19.97 2.32
C SER A 40 11.14 19.55 2.66
N LEU A 41 10.94 18.35 3.22
CA LEU A 41 9.65 17.89 3.75
C LEU A 41 9.23 18.61 5.05
N ILE A 42 10.19 18.94 5.91
CA ILE A 42 9.94 19.69 7.15
C ILE A 42 9.60 21.15 6.82
N LEU A 43 10.38 21.80 5.94
CA LEU A 43 10.17 23.19 5.53
C LEU A 43 8.86 23.38 4.75
N GLY A 44 8.49 22.40 3.91
CA GLY A 44 7.19 22.39 3.21
C GLY A 44 5.99 22.29 4.17
N LYS A 45 6.13 21.54 5.28
CA LYS A 45 5.10 21.45 6.32
C LYS A 45 4.96 22.74 7.12
N ASP A 46 6.06 23.43 7.42
CA ASP A 46 6.05 24.67 8.18
C ASP A 46 5.52 25.86 7.36
N LEU A 47 5.86 25.95 6.08
CA LEU A 47 5.32 26.97 5.16
C LEU A 47 3.82 26.79 4.90
N CYS A 48 3.33 25.55 4.77
CA CYS A 48 1.89 25.26 4.70
C CYS A 48 1.17 25.61 6.00
N ARG A 49 1.76 25.32 7.17
CA ARG A 49 1.17 25.70 8.47
C ARG A 49 1.10 27.21 8.68
N GLN A 50 2.16 27.96 8.32
CA GLN A 50 2.16 29.42 8.46
C GLN A 50 1.13 30.11 7.54
N ARG A 51 0.94 29.65 6.30
CA ARG A 51 -0.03 30.28 5.38
C ARG A 51 -1.49 29.97 5.73
N MET A 52 -1.79 28.80 6.29
CA MET A 52 -3.13 28.47 6.81
C MET A 52 -3.48 29.26 8.08
N ALA A 53 -2.47 29.66 8.87
CA ALA A 53 -2.64 30.57 10.01
C ALA A 53 -2.91 32.03 9.58
N VAL A 54 -2.42 32.45 8.40
CA VAL A 54 -2.68 33.80 7.85
C VAL A 54 -4.07 33.90 7.21
N GLN A 55 -4.56 32.84 6.53
CA GLN A 55 -5.92 32.81 5.97
C GLN A 55 -7.04 32.82 7.03
N THR A 56 -6.75 32.34 8.25
CA THR A 56 -7.68 32.42 9.38
C THR A 56 -7.71 33.81 10.02
N SER A 57 -6.68 34.64 9.80
CA SER A 57 -6.63 36.03 10.27
C SER A 57 -7.32 37.03 9.33
N GLU A 58 -7.50 36.72 8.05
CA GLU A 58 -8.12 37.63 7.06
C GLU A 58 -9.64 37.49 6.94
N ARG A 59 -10.26 36.54 7.63
CA ARG A 59 -11.72 36.31 7.61
C ARG A 59 -12.51 37.06 8.69
N GLY A 60 -11.88 38.06 9.29
CA GLY A 60 -12.43 38.83 10.41
C GLY A 60 -12.53 40.33 10.13
N ASP A 61 -13.00 40.77 8.95
CA ASP A 61 -13.65 42.08 8.86
C ASP A 61 -14.43 42.29 7.54
N ARG A 62 -15.51 43.07 7.64
CA ARG A 62 -16.25 43.82 6.59
C ARG A 62 -17.62 43.34 6.09
N SER A 63 -18.59 44.19 6.44
CA SER A 63 -19.96 44.32 5.97
C SER A 63 -20.09 45.07 4.62
N GLU A 64 -21.10 44.66 3.85
CA GLU A 64 -22.07 45.44 3.03
C GLU A 64 -21.72 46.36 1.81
N VAL A 65 -22.51 46.16 0.72
CA VAL A 65 -23.18 47.15 -0.20
C VAL A 65 -22.66 47.41 -1.67
N PHE A 66 -23.55 47.04 -2.63
CA PHE A 66 -23.92 47.59 -3.98
C PHE A 66 -23.10 47.43 -5.31
N HIS A 67 -23.88 47.24 -6.39
CA HIS A 67 -23.65 47.04 -7.86
C HIS A 67 -23.51 48.37 -8.69
N PRO A 68 -23.43 48.44 -10.06
CA PRO A 68 -22.90 47.55 -11.13
C PRO A 68 -22.15 48.25 -12.32
N SER A 69 -21.69 47.43 -13.29
CA SER A 69 -21.52 47.66 -14.75
C SER A 69 -20.22 48.27 -15.34
N HIS A 70 -19.61 47.59 -16.33
CA HIS A 70 -19.39 48.07 -17.71
C HIS A 70 -18.62 47.05 -18.59
N THR A 71 -18.93 47.10 -19.90
CA THR A 71 -18.57 46.23 -21.04
C THR A 71 -17.49 46.81 -21.96
N SER A 72 -16.62 45.99 -22.59
CA SER A 72 -16.03 46.13 -23.96
C SER A 72 -14.80 45.19 -24.12
N ARG A 73 -14.80 44.12 -24.94
CA ARG A 73 -14.47 43.99 -26.40
C ARG A 73 -13.10 44.56 -26.85
N ILE A 74 -12.28 43.73 -27.54
CA ILE A 74 -11.78 43.85 -28.95
C ILE A 74 -10.45 43.04 -29.17
N ASN A 75 -10.46 42.12 -30.16
CA ASN A 75 -9.52 41.78 -31.27
C ASN A 75 -7.97 41.94 -31.13
N SER A 76 -7.04 41.30 -31.87
CA SER A 76 -6.95 40.22 -32.88
C SER A 76 -5.49 40.13 -33.42
N VAL A 77 -5.10 38.97 -33.95
CA VAL A 77 -4.12 38.64 -35.03
C VAL A 77 -2.61 38.99 -34.96
N SER A 78 -1.82 37.90 -34.99
CA SER A 78 -0.69 37.50 -35.87
C SER A 78 0.36 38.48 -36.41
N SER A 79 1.65 38.10 -36.29
CA SER A 79 2.65 38.15 -37.38
C SER A 79 3.85 37.22 -37.12
N GLN A 80 4.35 36.65 -38.22
CA GLN A 80 5.51 35.73 -38.34
C GLN A 80 6.84 36.48 -38.19
N PHE A 81 7.91 35.80 -37.74
CA PHE A 81 9.24 35.77 -38.39
C PHE A 81 10.13 34.70 -37.74
N SER A 82 10.93 34.06 -38.58
CA SER A 82 11.84 32.93 -38.31
C SER A 82 13.11 33.33 -37.55
N ASP A 83 13.62 32.43 -36.72
CA ASP A 83 15.04 32.03 -36.62
C ASP A 83 15.15 30.85 -35.61
N GLY A 84 15.81 29.74 -36.00
CA GLY A 84 16.30 28.74 -35.03
C GLY A 84 17.53 29.27 -34.30
N PRO A 85 18.14 28.58 -33.29
CA PRO A 85 18.04 27.17 -32.91
C PRO A 85 17.95 26.94 -31.37
N MET A 86 18.18 25.69 -30.93
CA MET A 86 18.46 25.19 -29.56
C MET A 86 17.28 24.53 -28.82
N GLN A 87 17.35 23.19 -28.79
CA GLN A 87 16.62 22.34 -27.85
C GLN A 87 17.04 22.72 -26.42
N SER A 88 16.10 23.27 -25.66
CA SER A 88 16.24 23.41 -24.21
C SER A 88 16.04 22.04 -23.55
N PRO A 89 16.86 21.66 -22.57
CA PRO A 89 16.79 20.34 -21.95
C PRO A 89 15.51 20.23 -21.15
N SER A 90 14.77 19.15 -21.41
CA SER A 90 13.59 18.72 -20.70
C SER A 90 13.82 18.80 -19.18
N ALA A 91 12.94 19.51 -18.49
CA ALA A 91 12.86 19.50 -17.04
C ALA A 91 12.74 18.05 -16.59
N ARG A 92 13.81 17.55 -15.95
CA ARG A 92 13.85 16.22 -15.35
C ARG A 92 12.73 16.12 -14.33
N SER A 93 11.77 15.25 -14.60
CA SER A 93 10.83 14.74 -13.61
C SER A 93 11.60 14.14 -12.43
N SER A 94 11.19 14.47 -11.22
CA SER A 94 11.85 14.10 -9.96
C SER A 94 11.68 12.62 -9.57
N THR A 95 11.65 11.70 -10.52
CA THR A 95 11.41 10.26 -10.26
C THR A 95 12.56 9.34 -10.68
N SER A 96 13.73 9.87 -11.07
CA SER A 96 14.78 9.08 -11.71
C SER A 96 15.70 8.25 -10.79
N SER A 97 15.28 7.80 -9.61
CA SER A 97 16.14 6.88 -8.84
C SER A 97 15.40 6.06 -7.78
N TRP A 98 14.42 5.25 -8.21
CA TRP A 98 14.05 4.07 -7.43
C TRP A 98 14.84 2.90 -8.01
N SER A 99 15.91 2.49 -7.35
CA SER A 99 16.73 1.36 -7.80
C SER A 99 15.87 0.10 -7.92
N GLU A 100 15.99 -0.62 -9.04
CA GLU A 100 15.45 -1.97 -9.24
C GLU A 100 16.26 -3.02 -8.47
N GLU A 101 17.41 -2.64 -7.91
CA GLU A 101 18.31 -3.53 -7.19
C GLU A 101 17.70 -4.03 -5.87
N PRO A 102 17.96 -5.30 -5.50
CA PRO A 102 17.58 -5.85 -4.20
C PRO A 102 18.12 -5.00 -3.05
N SER A 103 17.34 -4.83 -1.98
CA SER A 103 17.82 -4.17 -0.76
C SER A 103 19.02 -4.92 -0.19
N GLN A 104 20.01 -4.22 0.37
CA GLN A 104 21.16 -4.82 1.06
C GLN A 104 20.68 -5.88 2.06
N THR A 105 21.03 -7.14 1.81
CA THR A 105 20.66 -8.27 2.67
C THR A 105 21.84 -8.61 3.57
N ASN A 106 21.54 -9.04 4.81
CA ASN A 106 22.55 -9.63 5.70
C ASN A 106 22.81 -11.12 5.38
N MET A 107 22.39 -11.59 4.20
CA MET A 107 22.52 -12.98 3.79
C MET A 107 23.92 -13.20 3.19
N ASP A 108 24.67 -14.15 3.73
CA ASP A 108 25.93 -14.56 3.13
C ASP A 108 25.71 -15.44 1.88
N ILE A 109 26.70 -15.45 0.98
CA ILE A 109 26.64 -16.15 -0.31
C ILE A 109 26.36 -17.65 -0.12
N SER A 110 26.95 -18.29 0.89
CA SER A 110 26.78 -19.73 1.11
C SER A 110 25.37 -20.09 1.56
N THR A 111 24.81 -19.30 2.48
CA THR A 111 23.40 -19.41 2.90
C THR A 111 22.47 -19.20 1.73
N GLY A 112 22.74 -18.21 0.87
CA GLY A 112 21.93 -17.96 -0.33
C GLY A 112 21.91 -19.16 -1.29
N HIS A 113 23.07 -19.76 -1.57
CA HIS A 113 23.12 -20.96 -2.43
C HIS A 113 22.42 -22.18 -1.82
N MET A 114 22.51 -22.36 -0.49
CA MET A 114 21.82 -23.44 0.20
C MET A 114 20.29 -23.28 0.10
N ILE A 115 19.77 -22.08 0.33
CA ILE A 115 18.34 -21.79 0.21
C ILE A 115 17.88 -21.94 -1.24
N LEU A 116 18.65 -21.43 -2.20
CA LEU A 116 18.31 -21.58 -3.62
C LEU A 116 18.24 -23.06 -4.02
N SER A 117 19.23 -23.87 -3.63
CA SER A 117 19.23 -25.31 -3.90
C SER A 117 18.05 -26.02 -3.22
N TYR A 118 17.68 -25.61 -2.00
CA TYR A 118 16.49 -26.14 -1.32
C TYR A 118 15.20 -25.81 -2.08
N MET A 119 15.03 -24.57 -2.55
CA MET A 119 13.86 -24.16 -3.34
C MET A 119 13.81 -24.89 -4.69
N GLU A 120 14.93 -24.99 -5.40
CA GLU A 120 15.02 -25.68 -6.69
C GLU A 120 14.70 -27.17 -6.56
N ASP A 121 15.14 -27.83 -5.48
CA ASP A 121 14.78 -29.22 -5.21
C ASP A 121 13.26 -29.41 -5.04
N HIS A 122 12.57 -28.50 -4.34
CA HIS A 122 11.09 -28.57 -4.20
C HIS A 122 10.40 -28.40 -5.55
N LEU A 123 10.88 -27.46 -6.37
CA LEU A 123 10.30 -27.18 -7.68
C LEU A 123 10.55 -28.30 -8.69
N GLN A 124 11.67 -29.02 -8.59
CA GLN A 124 12.00 -30.14 -9.47
C GLN A 124 11.40 -31.47 -9.00
N ASN A 125 11.22 -31.66 -7.69
CA ASN A 125 10.71 -32.88 -7.09
C ASN A 125 9.19 -32.82 -6.85
N LYS A 126 8.42 -33.07 -7.91
CA LYS A 126 6.95 -33.02 -7.87
C LYS A 126 6.33 -33.92 -6.80
N ASP A 127 6.85 -35.13 -6.61
CA ASP A 127 6.33 -36.07 -5.61
C ASP A 127 6.49 -35.55 -4.17
N ARG A 128 7.58 -34.84 -3.89
CA ARG A 128 7.82 -34.19 -2.59
C ARG A 128 6.82 -33.06 -2.38
N LEU A 129 6.67 -32.21 -3.38
CA LEU A 129 5.77 -31.05 -3.36
C LEU A 129 4.30 -31.45 -3.26
N ASP A 130 3.90 -32.53 -3.92
CA ASP A 130 2.57 -33.13 -3.80
C ASP A 130 2.29 -33.59 -2.37
N LYS A 131 3.21 -34.34 -1.76
CA LYS A 131 3.07 -34.81 -0.36
C LYS A 131 3.03 -33.68 0.65
N GLU A 132 3.87 -32.67 0.47
CA GLU A 132 3.89 -31.49 1.34
C GLU A 132 2.58 -30.70 1.23
N TRP A 133 2.06 -30.52 0.01
CA TRP A 133 0.76 -29.90 -0.21
C TRP A 133 -0.40 -30.73 0.35
N GLU A 134 -0.36 -32.06 0.24
CA GLU A 134 -1.33 -32.96 0.87
C GLU A 134 -1.31 -32.81 2.40
N ALA A 135 -0.12 -32.79 3.01
CA ALA A 135 0.03 -32.55 4.44
C ALA A 135 -0.58 -31.20 4.85
N LEU A 136 -0.23 -30.13 4.14
CA LEU A 136 -0.81 -28.80 4.34
C LEU A 136 -2.34 -28.82 4.18
N CYS A 137 -2.90 -29.49 3.17
CA CYS A 137 -4.35 -29.62 2.99
C CYS A 137 -5.05 -30.29 4.18
N SER A 138 -4.35 -31.18 4.89
CA SER A 138 -4.85 -31.85 6.11
C SER A 138 -4.56 -31.07 7.40
N TYR A 139 -3.78 -29.99 7.34
CA TYR A 139 -3.45 -29.16 8.49
C TYR A 139 -4.71 -28.50 9.05
N GLN A 140 -4.87 -28.56 10.37
CA GLN A 140 -5.92 -27.86 11.10
C GLN A 140 -5.29 -27.10 12.26
N ALA A 141 -5.56 -25.79 12.31
CA ALA A 141 -5.14 -24.95 13.43
C ALA A 141 -5.86 -25.39 14.71
N GLU A 142 -5.20 -25.19 15.85
CA GLU A 142 -5.81 -25.40 17.16
C GLU A 142 -5.50 -24.19 18.06
N PRO A 143 -6.51 -23.39 18.48
CA PRO A 143 -7.94 -23.54 18.18
C PRO A 143 -8.31 -23.10 16.76
N ALA A 144 -9.41 -23.66 16.21
CA ALA A 144 -9.94 -23.31 14.88
C ALA A 144 -11.40 -22.77 14.89
N ALA A 145 -11.90 -22.31 16.03
CA ALA A 145 -13.26 -21.79 16.13
C ALA A 145 -13.43 -20.47 15.34
N CYS A 146 -14.54 -20.34 14.60
CA CYS A 146 -14.94 -19.12 13.86
C CYS A 146 -16.37 -18.70 14.23
N ALA A 147 -16.79 -18.95 15.47
CA ALA A 147 -18.18 -18.80 15.89
C ALA A 147 -18.68 -17.35 15.79
N VAL A 148 -17.83 -16.36 16.10
CA VAL A 148 -18.21 -14.93 16.03
C VAL A 148 -18.57 -14.53 14.60
N GLY A 149 -17.80 -15.02 13.62
CA GLY A 149 -18.08 -14.78 12.20
C GLY A 149 -19.35 -15.47 11.70
N GLN A 150 -19.80 -16.53 12.37
CA GLN A 150 -21.01 -17.29 12.04
C GLN A 150 -22.29 -16.74 12.70
N GLU A 151 -22.17 -15.80 13.63
CA GLU A 151 -23.33 -15.17 14.28
C GLU A 151 -24.23 -14.48 13.25
N GLU A 152 -25.55 -14.59 13.44
CA GLU A 152 -26.57 -14.07 12.52
C GLU A 152 -26.34 -12.59 12.15
N GLN A 153 -25.92 -11.77 13.12
CA GLN A 153 -25.61 -10.35 12.96
C GLN A 153 -24.35 -10.07 12.12
N ASN A 154 -23.42 -11.02 12.01
CA ASN A 154 -22.13 -10.88 11.33
C ASN A 154 -22.10 -11.55 9.96
N VAL A 155 -22.99 -12.50 9.67
CA VAL A 155 -23.05 -13.22 8.38
C VAL A 155 -23.08 -12.24 7.19
N GLN A 156 -23.86 -11.17 7.27
CA GLN A 156 -23.98 -10.17 6.19
C GLN A 156 -22.74 -9.27 6.02
N ARG A 157 -21.77 -9.36 6.93
CA ARG A 157 -20.47 -8.67 6.87
C ARG A 157 -19.37 -9.56 6.29
N ASN A 158 -19.69 -10.81 5.98
CA ASN A 158 -18.78 -11.76 5.34
C ASN A 158 -19.09 -11.85 3.85
N ARG A 159 -18.04 -11.92 3.02
CA ARG A 159 -18.22 -12.22 1.60
C ARG A 159 -18.84 -13.62 1.45
N PRO A 160 -19.85 -13.82 0.59
CA PRO A 160 -20.43 -15.14 0.35
C PRO A 160 -19.35 -16.15 -0.09
N HIS A 161 -19.34 -17.33 0.55
CA HIS A 161 -18.30 -18.38 0.36
C HIS A 161 -16.87 -17.92 0.69
N GLY A 162 -16.71 -16.77 1.36
CA GLY A 162 -15.42 -16.29 1.83
C GLY A 162 -14.94 -17.01 3.08
N VAL A 163 -13.66 -16.84 3.37
CA VAL A 163 -13.02 -17.35 4.59
C VAL A 163 -13.49 -16.54 5.80
N LEU A 164 -13.90 -17.22 6.87
CA LEU A 164 -14.20 -16.61 8.16
C LEU A 164 -12.94 -16.44 9.00
N VAL A 165 -12.90 -15.42 9.85
CA VAL A 165 -11.81 -15.25 10.82
C VAL A 165 -11.94 -16.24 11.97
N TYR A 166 -10.80 -16.65 12.53
CA TYR A 166 -10.81 -17.34 13.82
C TYR A 166 -11.18 -16.40 14.96
N ASP A 167 -11.85 -16.93 15.97
CA ASP A 167 -12.28 -16.17 17.15
C ASP A 167 -11.08 -15.67 17.97
N HIS A 168 -10.01 -16.47 18.08
CA HIS A 168 -8.79 -16.10 18.82
C HIS A 168 -7.89 -15.11 18.06
N SER A 169 -8.08 -14.97 16.75
CA SER A 169 -7.22 -14.19 15.85
C SER A 169 -8.06 -13.36 14.86
N ARG A 170 -8.94 -12.54 15.43
CA ARG A 170 -9.71 -11.54 14.69
C ARG A 170 -9.33 -10.13 15.11
N VAL A 171 -9.40 -9.19 14.18
CA VAL A 171 -9.39 -7.76 14.49
C VAL A 171 -10.70 -7.41 15.21
N ILE A 172 -10.58 -6.65 16.30
CA ILE A 172 -11.69 -6.19 17.13
C ILE A 172 -11.79 -4.67 16.96
N LEU A 173 -12.85 -4.20 16.30
CA LEU A 173 -13.13 -2.77 16.17
C LEU A 173 -13.69 -2.22 17.47
N LYS A 174 -13.45 -0.93 17.77
CA LYS A 174 -14.09 -0.26 18.91
C LYS A 174 -15.56 0.05 18.59
N PRO A 175 -16.55 -0.59 19.25
CA PRO A 175 -17.97 -0.41 18.92
C PRO A 175 -18.45 1.03 19.11
N GLU A 176 -17.83 1.78 20.02
CA GLU A 176 -18.14 3.18 20.28
C GLU A 176 -17.82 4.12 19.10
N ASN A 177 -16.97 3.68 18.17
CA ASN A 177 -16.50 4.47 17.03
C ASN A 177 -17.22 4.14 15.71
N ASN A 178 -18.24 3.26 15.72
CA ASN A 178 -19.01 2.95 14.51
C ASN A 178 -20.52 2.96 14.71
N GLN A 179 -21.23 3.17 13.60
CA GLN A 179 -22.69 3.30 13.55
C GLN A 179 -23.40 2.02 14.00
N SER A 180 -22.79 0.87 13.74
CA SER A 180 -23.41 -0.43 13.99
C SER A 180 -23.24 -0.94 15.42
N ARG A 181 -22.44 -0.26 16.25
CA ARG A 181 -22.07 -0.68 17.60
C ARG A 181 -21.61 -2.14 17.67
N SER A 182 -20.85 -2.56 16.66
CA SER A 182 -20.30 -3.91 16.54
C SER A 182 -18.77 -3.83 16.51
N ASP A 183 -18.13 -4.85 17.04
CA ASP A 183 -16.68 -5.01 17.01
C ASP A 183 -16.20 -5.86 15.82
N TYR A 184 -17.12 -6.34 14.98
CA TYR A 184 -16.83 -7.34 13.96
C TYR A 184 -16.39 -6.73 12.62
N ILE A 185 -15.24 -7.20 12.16
CA ILE A 185 -14.77 -7.12 10.78
C ILE A 185 -14.07 -8.43 10.42
N ASN A 186 -14.25 -8.91 9.19
CA ASN A 186 -13.55 -10.11 8.71
C ASN A 186 -12.10 -9.76 8.32
N ALA A 187 -11.26 -9.66 9.34
CA ALA A 187 -9.82 -9.48 9.22
C ALA A 187 -9.09 -10.15 10.38
N SER A 188 -7.90 -10.69 10.12
CA SER A 188 -7.03 -11.33 11.11
C SER A 188 -5.71 -10.58 11.21
N PRO A 189 -5.24 -10.23 12.43
CA PRO A 189 -3.84 -9.83 12.61
C PRO A 189 -2.93 -11.02 12.28
N ILE A 190 -1.82 -10.75 11.59
CA ILE A 190 -0.80 -11.75 11.28
C ILE A 190 0.53 -11.29 11.89
N MET A 191 0.96 -12.04 12.89
CA MET A 191 2.21 -11.90 13.61
C MET A 191 3.32 -12.62 12.85
N ASP A 192 4.45 -11.93 12.71
CA ASP A 192 5.71 -12.50 12.22
C ASP A 192 6.59 -12.88 13.41
N HIS A 193 7.61 -12.08 13.73
CA HIS A 193 8.59 -12.36 14.78
C HIS A 193 8.24 -11.74 16.14
N ASP A 194 7.52 -10.61 16.17
CA ASP A 194 7.07 -9.98 17.42
C ASP A 194 5.59 -10.36 17.67
N PRO A 195 5.28 -11.22 18.65
CA PRO A 195 3.91 -11.64 18.91
C PRO A 195 3.03 -10.50 19.47
N ARG A 196 3.62 -9.37 19.86
CA ARG A 196 2.89 -8.23 20.43
C ARG A 196 2.41 -7.24 19.38
N ASN A 197 3.02 -7.25 18.19
CA ASN A 197 2.75 -6.28 17.14
C ASN A 197 2.55 -7.04 15.81
N PRO A 198 1.33 -7.06 15.25
CA PRO A 198 1.11 -7.72 13.98
C PRO A 198 1.93 -7.03 12.88
N ALA A 199 2.58 -7.82 12.03
CA ALA A 199 3.26 -7.32 10.85
C ALA A 199 2.26 -7.00 9.73
N TYR A 200 1.17 -7.76 9.68
CA TYR A 200 0.10 -7.61 8.70
C TYR A 200 -1.27 -7.67 9.35
N ILE A 201 -2.27 -7.15 8.65
CA ILE A 201 -3.66 -7.51 8.85
C ILE A 201 -4.15 -8.09 7.52
N SER A 202 -4.56 -9.36 7.54
CA SER A 202 -5.13 -10.02 6.37
C SER A 202 -6.65 -9.90 6.42
N ALA A 203 -7.25 -9.26 5.43
CA ALA A 203 -8.68 -8.93 5.41
C ALA A 203 -9.36 -9.41 4.13
N GLN A 204 -10.67 -9.67 4.19
CA GLN A 204 -11.47 -9.80 2.97
C GLN A 204 -11.59 -8.45 2.24
N ALA A 205 -11.92 -8.47 0.96
CA ALA A 205 -12.30 -7.25 0.25
C ALA A 205 -13.60 -6.67 0.80
N SER A 206 -13.60 -5.35 1.00
CA SER A 206 -14.76 -4.58 1.46
C SER A 206 -16.03 -4.91 0.66
N LEU A 207 -17.13 -5.05 1.40
CA LEU A 207 -18.49 -5.08 0.90
C LEU A 207 -19.06 -3.65 0.96
N PRO A 208 -20.14 -3.34 0.23
CA PRO A 208 -20.80 -2.03 0.34
C PRO A 208 -21.16 -1.67 1.79
N SER A 209 -21.57 -2.66 2.58
CA SER A 209 -21.93 -2.49 3.99
C SER A 209 -20.74 -2.35 4.96
N THR A 210 -19.52 -2.70 4.54
CA THR A 210 -18.35 -2.78 5.44
C THR A 210 -17.25 -1.78 5.09
N VAL A 211 -17.49 -0.84 4.16
CA VAL A 211 -16.48 0.18 3.79
C VAL A 211 -16.09 1.06 4.98
N ALA A 212 -17.08 1.49 5.77
CA ALA A 212 -16.82 2.29 6.96
C ALA A 212 -16.03 1.51 8.02
N ASP A 213 -16.37 0.23 8.23
CA ASP A 213 -15.64 -0.67 9.14
C ASP A 213 -14.19 -0.88 8.67
N PHE A 214 -13.96 -1.00 7.36
CA PHE A 214 -12.61 -1.09 6.79
C PHE A 214 -11.78 0.16 7.08
N TRP A 215 -12.32 1.36 6.89
CA TRP A 215 -11.60 2.60 7.21
C TRP A 215 -11.41 2.82 8.71
N GLN A 216 -12.35 2.35 9.54
CA GLN A 216 -12.14 2.28 10.99
C GLN A 216 -10.94 1.39 11.33
N MET A 217 -10.86 0.19 10.74
CA MET A 217 -9.72 -0.71 10.92
C MET A 217 -8.40 -0.05 10.49
N VAL A 218 -8.36 0.61 9.33
CA VAL A 218 -7.18 1.36 8.86
C VAL A 218 -6.77 2.43 9.88
N TRP A 219 -7.74 3.17 10.42
CA TRP A 219 -7.50 4.22 11.40
C TRP A 219 -6.97 3.68 12.74
N GLU A 220 -7.69 2.73 13.34
CA GLU A 220 -7.42 2.19 14.67
C GLU A 220 -6.13 1.36 14.72
N SER A 221 -5.78 0.67 13.64
CA SER A 221 -4.53 -0.10 13.54
C SER A 221 -3.28 0.75 13.35
N GLY A 222 -3.42 2.06 13.09
CA GLY A 222 -2.27 2.88 12.72
C GLY A 222 -1.77 2.64 11.28
N CYS A 223 -2.50 1.85 10.48
CA CYS A 223 -2.07 1.44 9.15
C CYS A 223 -1.88 2.66 8.22
N VAL A 224 -0.78 2.64 7.47
CA VAL A 224 -0.46 3.62 6.42
C VAL A 224 -0.14 2.97 5.07
N VAL A 225 -0.17 1.63 4.99
CA VAL A 225 0.09 0.87 3.75
C VAL A 225 -0.99 -0.19 3.55
N ILE A 226 -1.70 -0.10 2.43
CA ILE A 226 -2.69 -1.08 2.00
C ILE A 226 -2.16 -1.79 0.76
N VAL A 227 -2.24 -3.11 0.73
CA VAL A 227 -1.92 -3.97 -0.42
C VAL A 227 -3.21 -4.64 -0.89
N MET A 228 -3.69 -4.23 -2.06
CA MET A 228 -4.88 -4.75 -2.72
C MET A 228 -4.46 -5.67 -3.87
N LEU A 229 -4.81 -6.95 -3.79
CA LEU A 229 -4.36 -8.00 -4.71
C LEU A 229 -5.49 -8.54 -5.60
N THR A 230 -6.52 -7.73 -5.85
CA THR A 230 -7.66 -8.11 -6.68
C THR A 230 -8.16 -6.91 -7.48
N PRO A 231 -8.59 -7.07 -8.74
CA PRO A 231 -9.44 -6.07 -9.38
C PRO A 231 -10.80 -6.00 -8.67
N LEU A 232 -11.61 -4.99 -8.99
CA LEU A 232 -12.97 -4.84 -8.43
C LEU A 232 -13.90 -5.97 -8.89
N ALA A 233 -13.71 -6.47 -10.11
CA ALA A 233 -14.46 -7.58 -10.68
C ALA A 233 -13.58 -8.45 -11.58
N GLU A 234 -13.92 -9.73 -11.64
CA GLU A 234 -13.27 -10.73 -12.50
C GLU A 234 -14.36 -11.54 -13.21
N ASN A 235 -14.32 -11.61 -14.54
CA ASN A 235 -15.32 -12.33 -15.35
C ASN A 235 -16.78 -11.95 -14.99
N GLY A 236 -17.01 -10.68 -14.65
CA GLY A 236 -18.32 -10.16 -14.23
C GLY A 236 -18.69 -10.42 -12.77
N ILE A 237 -17.89 -11.16 -12.01
CA ILE A 237 -18.09 -11.43 -10.58
C ILE A 237 -17.40 -10.34 -9.76
N LYS A 238 -18.15 -9.69 -8.87
CA LYS A 238 -17.61 -8.65 -7.98
C LYS A 238 -16.68 -9.26 -6.93
N GLN A 239 -15.40 -8.94 -7.01
CA GLN A 239 -14.37 -9.37 -6.05
C GLN A 239 -14.14 -8.35 -4.94
N CYS A 240 -14.31 -7.06 -5.22
CA CYS A 240 -14.15 -6.00 -4.22
C CYS A 240 -15.14 -4.87 -4.50
N HIS A 241 -15.74 -4.33 -3.44
CA HIS A 241 -16.39 -3.03 -3.54
C HIS A 241 -15.32 -1.94 -3.45
N GLN A 242 -15.41 -0.94 -4.31
CA GLN A 242 -14.51 0.20 -4.26
C GLN A 242 -14.74 0.96 -2.94
N TYR A 243 -13.65 1.17 -2.20
CA TYR A 243 -13.67 1.81 -0.88
C TYR A 243 -12.91 3.14 -0.88
N TRP A 244 -12.64 3.71 -2.05
CA TRP A 244 -11.90 4.96 -2.21
C TRP A 244 -12.57 5.83 -3.28
N PRO A 245 -12.43 7.17 -3.21
CA PRO A 245 -12.99 8.06 -4.22
C PRO A 245 -12.21 7.97 -5.55
N ASP A 246 -12.91 8.13 -6.66
CA ASP A 246 -12.28 8.27 -7.98
C ASP A 246 -11.53 9.61 -8.13
N GLU A 247 -12.07 10.66 -7.52
CA GLU A 247 -11.48 12.01 -7.47
C GLU A 247 -11.91 12.75 -6.20
N GLY A 248 -11.09 13.69 -5.74
CA GLY A 248 -11.39 14.48 -4.54
C GLY A 248 -11.53 13.59 -3.30
N SER A 249 -12.62 13.77 -2.55
CA SER A 249 -12.83 13.13 -1.26
C SER A 249 -14.20 12.51 -1.08
N ASP A 250 -14.23 11.33 -0.46
CA ASP A 250 -15.44 10.68 0.05
C ASP A 250 -15.41 10.60 1.59
N LEU A 251 -16.60 10.62 2.20
CA LEU A 251 -16.76 10.45 3.64
C LEU A 251 -17.34 9.06 3.96
N TYR A 252 -16.54 8.22 4.60
CA TYR A 252 -16.95 6.91 5.10
C TYR A 252 -17.13 6.98 6.63
N HIS A 253 -18.36 7.16 7.09
CA HIS A 253 -18.68 7.49 8.47
C HIS A 253 -18.00 8.79 8.95
N ILE A 254 -16.92 8.69 9.74
CA ILE A 254 -16.14 9.83 10.25
C ILE A 254 -14.77 9.93 9.59
N TYR A 255 -14.50 9.08 8.60
CA TYR A 255 -13.24 8.98 7.90
C TYR A 255 -13.38 9.61 6.52
N GLU A 256 -12.89 10.84 6.39
CA GLU A 256 -12.77 11.53 5.10
C GLU A 256 -11.50 11.03 4.41
N VAL A 257 -11.67 10.45 3.22
CA VAL A 257 -10.60 9.89 2.41
C VAL A 257 -10.50 10.74 1.16
N ASN A 258 -9.38 11.44 0.99
CA ASN A 258 -9.11 12.25 -0.18
C ASN A 258 -8.03 11.61 -1.06
N LEU A 259 -8.33 11.33 -2.33
CA LEU A 259 -7.33 10.91 -3.30
C LEU A 259 -6.39 12.07 -3.62
N VAL A 260 -5.11 11.90 -3.30
CA VAL A 260 -4.07 12.90 -3.55
C VAL A 260 -3.38 12.63 -4.88
N SER A 261 -3.09 11.37 -5.18
CA SER A 261 -2.42 10.98 -6.41
C SER A 261 -2.74 9.53 -6.77
N GLU A 262 -2.86 9.25 -8.05
CA GLU A 262 -2.84 7.90 -8.61
C GLU A 262 -1.70 7.82 -9.63
N HIS A 263 -0.86 6.79 -9.51
CA HIS A 263 0.27 6.57 -10.40
C HIS A 263 0.23 5.14 -10.93
N ILE A 264 -0.04 5.02 -12.23
CA ILE A 264 0.02 3.76 -12.97
C ILE A 264 1.50 3.46 -13.24
N TRP A 265 2.03 2.39 -12.64
CA TRP A 265 3.45 2.04 -12.79
C TRP A 265 3.70 1.17 -14.02
N CYS A 266 2.84 0.18 -14.21
CA CYS A 266 2.78 -0.68 -15.38
C CYS A 266 1.35 -1.22 -15.51
N ASP A 267 1.13 -2.08 -16.50
CA ASP A 267 -0.18 -2.70 -16.72
C ASP A 267 -0.61 -3.62 -15.56
N ASP A 268 0.34 -4.07 -14.74
CA ASP A 268 0.10 -5.00 -13.63
C ASP A 268 -0.28 -4.33 -12.31
N PHE A 269 0.16 -3.09 -12.05
CA PHE A 269 -0.16 -2.43 -10.79
C PHE A 269 -0.05 -0.90 -10.83
N LEU A 270 -0.77 -0.28 -9.89
CA LEU A 270 -0.75 1.15 -9.65
C LEU A 270 -0.58 1.46 -8.16
N VAL A 271 -0.31 2.71 -7.84
CA VAL A 271 -0.19 3.21 -6.47
C VAL A 271 -1.05 4.45 -6.28
N ARG A 272 -1.90 4.43 -5.25
CA ARG A 272 -2.68 5.59 -4.79
C ARG A 272 -2.13 6.13 -3.49
N SER A 273 -2.13 7.46 -3.36
CA SER A 273 -1.89 8.13 -2.09
C SER A 273 -3.17 8.81 -1.63
N PHE A 274 -3.57 8.51 -0.41
CA PHE A 274 -4.74 9.08 0.23
C PHE A 274 -4.33 9.99 1.38
N TYR A 275 -5.07 11.08 1.55
CA TYR A 275 -5.11 11.84 2.78
C TYR A 275 -6.33 11.41 3.57
N LEU A 276 -6.10 10.76 4.70
CA LEU A 276 -7.13 10.23 5.59
C LEU A 276 -7.29 11.15 6.80
N LYS A 277 -8.50 11.66 7.02
CA LYS A 277 -8.83 12.53 8.15
C LYS A 277 -9.95 11.92 8.98
N ASN A 278 -9.74 11.87 10.29
CA ASN A 278 -10.84 11.67 11.23
C ASN A 278 -11.50 13.03 11.48
N VAL A 279 -12.74 13.20 11.03
CA VAL A 279 -13.43 14.50 11.08
C VAL A 279 -13.88 14.88 12.49
N GLN A 280 -13.93 13.93 13.42
CA GLN A 280 -14.27 14.20 14.82
C GLN A 280 -13.05 14.71 15.60
N THR A 281 -11.88 14.08 15.41
CA THR A 281 -10.64 14.48 16.12
C THR A 281 -9.82 15.53 15.36
N ASN A 282 -10.09 15.73 14.07
CA ASN A 282 -9.27 16.50 13.12
C ASN A 282 -7.83 15.98 12.95
N GLU A 283 -7.54 14.79 13.46
CA GLU A 283 -6.27 14.12 13.20
C GLU A 283 -6.23 13.60 11.76
N THR A 284 -5.02 13.55 11.19
CA THR A 284 -4.83 13.24 9.77
C THR A 284 -3.62 12.35 9.56
N ARG A 285 -3.65 11.50 8.53
CA ARG A 285 -2.49 10.71 8.08
C ARG A 285 -2.52 10.47 6.58
N THR A 286 -1.35 10.16 6.03
CA THR A 286 -1.24 9.69 4.64
C THR A 286 -1.30 8.16 4.62
N VAL A 287 -2.12 7.60 3.73
CA VAL A 287 -2.22 6.16 3.51
C VAL A 287 -1.87 5.88 2.05
N THR A 288 -0.98 4.94 1.79
CA THR A 288 -0.62 4.52 0.43
C THR A 288 -1.24 3.17 0.13
N GLN A 289 -2.01 3.08 -0.95
CA GLN A 289 -2.58 1.83 -1.46
C GLN A 289 -1.79 1.38 -2.68
N PHE A 290 -1.28 0.16 -2.61
CA PHE A 290 -0.66 -0.56 -3.71
C PHE A 290 -1.69 -1.53 -4.28
N HIS A 291 -2.04 -1.37 -5.54
CA HIS A 291 -3.11 -2.16 -6.17
C HIS A 291 -2.54 -2.99 -7.32
N PHE A 292 -2.44 -4.30 -7.09
CA PHE A 292 -2.05 -5.29 -8.09
C PHE A 292 -3.30 -5.73 -8.89
N LEU A 293 -3.27 -5.54 -10.20
CA LEU A 293 -4.41 -5.61 -11.11
C LEU A 293 -4.47 -6.93 -11.90
N SER A 294 -3.31 -7.52 -12.23
CA SER A 294 -3.20 -8.68 -13.13
C SER A 294 -3.27 -10.05 -12.43
N TRP A 295 -3.49 -10.10 -11.11
CA TRP A 295 -3.62 -11.36 -10.37
C TRP A 295 -5.08 -11.79 -10.25
N MET A 296 -5.51 -12.67 -11.15
CA MET A 296 -6.86 -13.26 -11.14
C MET A 296 -7.03 -14.32 -10.02
N ASP A 297 -8.25 -14.50 -9.54
CA ASP A 297 -8.57 -15.43 -8.45
C ASP A 297 -8.28 -16.89 -8.82
N GLN A 298 -7.88 -17.69 -7.83
CA GLN A 298 -7.43 -19.10 -7.97
C GLN A 298 -6.27 -19.35 -8.94
N ASN A 299 -5.71 -18.31 -9.54
CA ASN A 299 -4.51 -18.36 -10.38
C ASN A 299 -3.30 -17.81 -9.62
N VAL A 300 -2.18 -17.73 -10.33
CA VAL A 300 -0.93 -17.10 -9.90
C VAL A 300 -0.56 -15.97 -10.87
N PRO A 301 0.22 -14.97 -10.44
CA PRO A 301 0.75 -13.96 -11.35
C PRO A 301 1.56 -14.62 -12.48
N GLU A 302 1.46 -14.08 -13.70
CA GLU A 302 2.21 -14.61 -14.86
C GLU A 302 3.73 -14.47 -14.69
N SER A 303 4.17 -13.51 -13.88
CA SER A 303 5.58 -13.25 -13.61
C SER A 303 5.85 -13.05 -12.13
N ALA A 304 6.70 -13.91 -11.56
CA ALA A 304 7.23 -13.73 -10.21
C ALA A 304 8.03 -12.42 -10.09
N ARG A 305 8.79 -12.06 -11.12
CA ARG A 305 9.50 -10.77 -11.20
C ARG A 305 8.59 -9.56 -10.95
N THR A 306 7.45 -9.48 -11.62
CA THR A 306 6.49 -8.36 -11.44
C THR A 306 5.98 -8.31 -9.99
N MET A 307 5.67 -9.47 -9.40
CA MET A 307 5.27 -9.56 -7.99
C MET A 307 6.38 -9.10 -7.04
N LEU A 308 7.63 -9.48 -7.31
CA LEU A 308 8.80 -9.06 -6.52
C LEU A 308 9.07 -7.56 -6.66
N ASP A 309 8.91 -6.98 -7.84
CA ASP A 309 9.04 -5.53 -8.07
C ASP A 309 7.96 -4.75 -7.34
N PHE A 310 6.71 -5.22 -7.40
CA PHE A 310 5.61 -4.69 -6.60
C PHE A 310 5.92 -4.76 -5.10
N ARG A 311 6.37 -5.91 -4.61
CA ARG A 311 6.77 -6.12 -3.21
C ARG A 311 7.89 -5.17 -2.79
N ARG A 312 8.94 -4.99 -3.61
CA ARG A 312 10.04 -4.05 -3.32
C ARG A 312 9.52 -2.62 -3.15
N LYS A 313 8.56 -2.19 -3.98
CA LYS A 313 7.92 -0.88 -3.83
C LYS A 313 7.12 -0.77 -2.54
N VAL A 314 6.34 -1.80 -2.18
CA VAL A 314 5.62 -1.88 -0.91
C VAL A 314 6.59 -1.77 0.27
N ASN A 315 7.73 -2.46 0.22
CA ASN A 315 8.75 -2.50 1.28
C ASN A 315 9.63 -1.25 1.39
N LYS A 316 9.76 -0.47 0.32
CA LYS A 316 10.39 0.86 0.35
C LYS A 316 9.44 1.96 0.83
N CYS A 317 8.13 1.71 0.91
CA CYS A 317 7.16 2.68 1.40
C CYS A 317 7.37 2.98 2.89
N TYR A 318 7.16 4.24 3.28
CA TYR A 318 7.24 4.63 4.69
C TYR A 318 6.22 3.86 5.54
N ARG A 319 6.69 3.34 6.67
CA ARG A 319 5.85 2.68 7.67
C ARG A 319 6.12 3.32 9.03
N GLY A 320 5.05 3.62 9.76
CA GLY A 320 5.16 3.95 11.17
C GLY A 320 5.77 2.77 11.95
N ARG A 321 6.44 3.05 13.06
CA ARG A 321 6.95 1.97 13.93
C ARG A 321 5.75 1.14 14.42
N SER A 322 5.84 -0.18 14.26
CA SER A 322 4.85 -1.14 14.74
C SER A 322 3.44 -0.99 14.13
N CYS A 323 3.31 -0.42 12.93
CA CYS A 323 2.04 -0.37 12.21
C CYS A 323 1.96 -1.54 11.20
N PRO A 324 0.87 -2.33 11.19
CA PRO A 324 0.71 -3.43 10.26
C PRO A 324 0.45 -2.93 8.83
N ILE A 325 0.82 -3.75 7.84
CA ILE A 325 0.36 -3.61 6.46
C ILE A 325 -0.99 -4.30 6.34
N ILE A 326 -2.02 -3.61 5.86
CA ILE A 326 -3.28 -4.28 5.51
C ILE A 326 -3.11 -4.93 4.14
N VAL A 327 -3.28 -6.24 4.06
CA VAL A 327 -3.25 -7.01 2.81
C VAL A 327 -4.62 -7.61 2.58
N HIS A 328 -5.21 -7.38 1.41
CA HIS A 328 -6.49 -7.98 1.06
C HIS A 328 -6.54 -8.41 -0.41
N CYS A 329 -7.33 -9.46 -0.66
CA CYS A 329 -7.80 -9.89 -1.98
C CYS A 329 -9.32 -9.95 -1.91
N SER A 330 -9.98 -10.93 -2.53
CA SER A 330 -11.44 -11.10 -2.43
C SER A 330 -11.87 -11.64 -1.06
N ASP A 331 -11.33 -12.79 -0.68
CA ASP A 331 -11.61 -13.52 0.56
C ASP A 331 -10.58 -13.28 1.67
N GLY A 332 -9.47 -12.61 1.35
CA GLY A 332 -8.37 -12.38 2.26
C GLY A 332 -7.53 -13.62 2.58
N ALA A 333 -7.55 -14.68 1.77
CA ALA A 333 -6.84 -15.92 2.10
C ALA A 333 -5.92 -16.42 0.98
N GLY A 334 -6.42 -16.65 -0.23
CA GLY A 334 -5.60 -17.21 -1.33
C GLY A 334 -4.43 -16.30 -1.74
N ARG A 335 -4.73 -15.21 -2.46
CA ARG A 335 -3.72 -14.25 -2.95
C ARG A 335 -3.05 -13.50 -1.79
N SER A 336 -3.83 -13.12 -0.78
CA SER A 336 -3.30 -12.46 0.42
C SER A 336 -2.31 -13.34 1.17
N GLY A 337 -2.64 -14.61 1.39
CA GLY A 337 -1.75 -15.55 2.04
C GLY A 337 -0.50 -15.83 1.23
N THR A 338 -0.62 -15.93 -0.09
CA THR A 338 0.52 -16.12 -0.98
C THR A 338 1.48 -14.94 -0.94
N TYR A 339 0.97 -13.71 -1.02
CA TYR A 339 1.78 -12.50 -0.90
C TYR A 339 2.47 -12.40 0.47
N ILE A 340 1.71 -12.64 1.55
CA ILE A 340 2.25 -12.58 2.92
C ILE A 340 3.32 -13.68 3.12
N LEU A 341 3.11 -14.89 2.61
CA LEU A 341 4.08 -15.99 2.69
C LEU A 341 5.40 -15.60 2.03
N ILE A 342 5.34 -15.09 0.79
CA ILE A 342 6.52 -14.61 0.06
C ILE A 342 7.22 -13.51 0.86
N ASP A 343 6.47 -12.51 1.34
CA ASP A 343 7.05 -11.38 2.06
C ASP A 343 7.69 -11.80 3.40
N MET A 344 7.03 -12.66 4.16
CA MET A 344 7.53 -13.17 5.45
C MET A 344 8.81 -13.98 5.27
N VAL A 345 8.84 -14.92 4.31
CA VAL A 345 10.03 -15.74 4.03
C VAL A 345 11.21 -14.85 3.64
N LEU A 346 11.02 -13.96 2.66
CA LEU A 346 12.09 -13.08 2.20
C LEU A 346 12.56 -12.09 3.29
N ASN A 347 11.66 -11.64 4.17
CA ASN A 347 12.04 -10.80 5.32
C ASN A 347 12.83 -11.58 6.38
N LYS A 348 12.49 -12.86 6.65
CA LYS A 348 13.27 -13.73 7.53
C LYS A 348 14.69 -13.91 6.98
N MET A 349 14.82 -14.15 5.68
CA MET A 349 16.11 -14.27 4.99
C MET A 349 16.93 -12.98 5.07
N ALA A 350 16.33 -11.83 4.78
CA ALA A 350 17.01 -10.53 4.85
C ALA A 350 17.52 -10.20 6.26
N LYS A 351 16.84 -10.71 7.30
CA LYS A 351 17.25 -10.61 8.72
C LYS A 351 18.33 -11.62 9.12
N GLY A 352 18.79 -12.49 8.20
CA GLY A 352 19.89 -13.44 8.44
C GLY A 352 19.44 -14.82 8.91
N ALA A 353 18.18 -15.21 8.69
CA ALA A 353 17.77 -16.60 8.91
C ALA A 353 18.57 -17.53 8.00
N LYS A 354 19.19 -18.56 8.59
CA LYS A 354 20.04 -19.51 7.87
C LYS A 354 19.28 -20.67 7.25
N GLU A 355 18.09 -20.94 7.78
CA GLU A 355 17.21 -22.01 7.33
C GLU A 355 15.81 -21.43 7.14
N ILE A 356 15.15 -21.90 6.08
CA ILE A 356 13.79 -21.51 5.72
C ILE A 356 12.99 -22.77 5.51
N ASP A 357 11.88 -22.86 6.24
CA ASP A 357 10.84 -23.85 6.01
C ASP A 357 9.58 -23.10 5.59
N ILE A 358 9.26 -23.20 4.30
CA ILE A 358 8.13 -22.47 3.72
C ILE A 358 6.80 -23.12 4.10
N ALA A 359 6.76 -24.45 4.26
CA ALA A 359 5.57 -25.17 4.69
C ALA A 359 5.25 -24.85 6.14
N ALA A 360 6.24 -24.88 7.04
CA ALA A 360 6.05 -24.45 8.44
C ALA A 360 5.66 -22.96 8.54
N THR A 361 6.19 -22.11 7.65
CA THR A 361 5.75 -20.70 7.60
C THR A 361 4.29 -20.58 7.13
N LEU A 362 3.84 -21.45 6.23
CA LEU A 362 2.44 -21.51 5.82
C LEU A 362 1.52 -22.07 6.90
N GLU A 363 1.92 -23.10 7.64
CA GLU A 363 1.21 -23.59 8.84
C GLU A 363 1.02 -22.45 9.85
N HIS A 364 2.09 -21.70 10.14
CA HIS A 364 2.04 -20.51 11.01
C HIS A 364 1.08 -19.42 10.50
N LEU A 365 0.92 -19.26 9.19
CA LEU A 365 -0.12 -18.37 8.64
C LEU A 365 -1.51 -18.95 8.85
N ARG A 366 -1.67 -20.26 8.64
CA ARG A 366 -2.93 -20.99 8.81
C ARG A 366 -3.37 -21.10 10.27
N ASP A 367 -2.46 -20.95 11.23
CA ASP A 367 -2.80 -20.82 12.67
C ASP A 367 -3.49 -19.49 13.01
N GLN A 368 -3.29 -18.47 12.18
CA GLN A 368 -3.72 -17.10 12.45
C GLN A 368 -4.91 -16.67 11.60
N ARG A 369 -5.04 -17.24 10.39
CA ARG A 369 -6.21 -17.07 9.52
C ARG A 369 -6.43 -18.36 8.72
N PRO A 370 -7.67 -18.90 8.65
CA PRO A 370 -7.89 -20.16 7.93
C PRO A 370 -7.61 -20.01 6.44
N GLY A 371 -7.20 -21.10 5.79
CA GLY A 371 -7.16 -21.17 4.32
C GLY A 371 -6.15 -20.25 3.63
N MET A 372 -5.19 -19.68 4.36
CA MET A 372 -4.08 -18.92 3.77
C MET A 372 -3.36 -19.81 2.74
N VAL A 373 -3.16 -19.27 1.52
CA VAL A 373 -2.73 -20.02 0.32
C VAL A 373 -3.70 -21.17 0.01
N GLN A 374 -4.54 -21.01 -0.99
CA GLN A 374 -5.67 -21.92 -1.22
C GLN A 374 -5.40 -23.02 -2.23
N THR A 375 -4.48 -22.79 -3.17
CA THR A 375 -4.19 -23.75 -4.23
C THR A 375 -2.73 -24.18 -4.20
N LYS A 376 -2.46 -25.36 -4.76
CA LYS A 376 -1.11 -25.87 -4.89
C LYS A 376 -0.27 -24.95 -5.78
N GLU A 377 -0.87 -24.45 -6.84
CA GLU A 377 -0.23 -23.52 -7.78
C GLU A 377 0.22 -22.24 -7.06
N GLN A 378 -0.59 -21.72 -6.13
CA GLN A 378 -0.20 -20.57 -5.30
C GLN A 378 0.99 -20.88 -4.40
N PHE A 379 1.04 -22.09 -3.82
CA PHE A 379 2.18 -22.54 -3.01
C PHE A 379 3.45 -22.71 -3.85
N GLU A 380 3.34 -23.34 -5.02
CA GLU A 380 4.42 -23.47 -6.01
C GLU A 380 4.93 -22.10 -6.48
N PHE A 381 4.02 -21.15 -6.68
CA PHE A 381 4.38 -19.78 -7.06
C PHE A 381 5.13 -19.06 -5.93
N ALA A 382 4.77 -19.28 -4.66
CA ALA A 382 5.51 -18.71 -3.53
C ALA A 382 6.95 -19.24 -3.49
N LEU A 383 7.15 -20.55 -3.68
CA LEU A 383 8.48 -21.16 -3.83
C LEU A 383 9.27 -20.54 -4.99
N THR A 384 8.62 -20.41 -6.16
CA THR A 384 9.23 -19.82 -7.36
C THR A 384 9.67 -18.38 -7.12
N ALA A 385 8.81 -17.54 -6.54
CA ALA A 385 9.12 -16.15 -6.24
C ALA A 385 10.26 -16.00 -5.23
N VAL A 386 10.32 -16.85 -4.20
CA VAL A 386 11.43 -16.85 -3.25
C VAL A 386 12.73 -17.25 -3.96
N ALA A 387 12.73 -18.32 -4.75
CA ALA A 387 13.91 -18.75 -5.50
C ALA A 387 14.44 -17.65 -6.44
N GLU A 388 13.55 -16.98 -7.17
CA GLU A 388 13.92 -15.88 -8.07
C GLU A 388 14.56 -14.70 -7.33
N GLU A 389 14.00 -14.29 -6.18
CA GLU A 389 14.57 -13.21 -5.39
C GLU A 389 15.96 -13.58 -4.86
N VAL A 390 16.14 -14.81 -4.38
CA VAL A 390 17.44 -15.29 -3.88
C VAL A 390 18.48 -15.29 -5.00
N ASN A 391 18.11 -15.79 -6.18
CA ASN A 391 18.98 -15.77 -7.35
C ASN A 391 19.35 -14.33 -7.76
N ALA A 392 18.39 -13.39 -7.70
CA ALA A 392 18.64 -11.97 -7.98
C ALA A 392 19.61 -11.34 -6.96
N ILE A 393 19.44 -11.65 -5.66
CA ILE A 393 20.35 -11.19 -4.61
C ILE A 393 21.76 -11.74 -4.82
N LEU A 394 21.90 -13.05 -5.07
CA LEU A 394 23.20 -13.69 -5.30
C LEU A 394 23.94 -13.09 -6.50
N LYS A 395 23.23 -12.77 -7.58
CA LYS A 395 23.80 -12.11 -8.77
C LYS A 395 24.26 -10.67 -8.50
N ALA A 396 23.67 -10.00 -7.52
CA ALA A 396 24.03 -8.63 -7.15
C ALA A 396 25.19 -8.55 -6.13
N LEU A 397 25.53 -9.67 -5.46
CA LEU A 397 26.66 -9.71 -4.54
C LEU A 397 28.00 -9.68 -5.30
N PRO A 398 29.04 -8.99 -4.78
CA PRO A 398 30.38 -9.04 -5.36
C PRO A 398 30.89 -10.49 -5.36
N GLN A 399 31.30 -11.00 -6.53
CA GLN A 399 31.81 -12.35 -6.70
C GLN A 399 33.23 -12.54 -6.16
#